data_AF-A0A0H3EFZ2-F1
#
_entry.id   AF-A0A0H3EFZ2-F1
#
_cell.length_a   1.000
_cell.length_b   1.000
_cell.length_c   1.000
_cell.angle_alpha   90.00
_cell.angle_beta   90.00
_cell.angle_gamma   90.00
#
_symmetry.space_group_name_H-M   'P 1'
#
loop_
_entity.id
_entity.type
_entity.pdbx_description
1 polymer ?
#
loop_
_entity_poly.entity_id
_entity_poly.type
_entity_poly.pdbx_seq_one_letter_code
_entity_poly.pdbx_strand_id
1 'polypeptide(L)'
;MEDMGYTSIESMFNNYKCYYDFLLTHNEISFANDYKSQFSKVMLLACASYFETLVVTKIHCMLNPSQCNLTHDFIDNKALTRQYHTLFDWKKRNANQFFSFFGPKFKEFMIEKVKSSTELTKSISDFMEIGELRNKLAHNNYATFVLESTAEEIYNKFLNAHSFVSQLDTFSTQFREQIGEQ
;
A
#
# COMPACT_ATOMS: atom_id res chain seq x y z
N MET A 1 11.61 -3.26 -10.40
CA MET A 1 10.13 -3.28 -10.47
C MET A 1 9.50 -2.25 -9.55
N GLU A 2 9.96 -2.13 -8.30
CA GLU A 2 9.50 -1.11 -7.32
C GLU A 2 9.54 0.33 -7.88
N ASP A 3 10.64 0.69 -8.56
CA ASP A 3 10.85 2.03 -9.13
C ASP A 3 9.93 2.34 -10.33
N MET A 4 9.71 1.36 -11.23
CA MET A 4 8.77 1.54 -12.36
C MET A 4 7.31 1.67 -11.90
N GLY A 5 6.91 0.93 -10.86
CA GLY A 5 5.55 1.02 -10.31
C GLY A 5 5.29 2.39 -9.68
N TYR A 6 6.23 2.88 -8.87
CA TYR A 6 6.10 4.19 -8.22
C TYR A 6 6.03 5.33 -9.24
N THR A 7 6.97 5.37 -10.19
CA THR A 7 7.01 6.39 -11.25
C THR A 7 5.76 6.35 -12.15
N SER A 8 5.17 5.17 -12.37
CA SER A 8 3.90 5.05 -13.10
C SER A 8 2.74 5.71 -12.34
N ILE A 9 2.65 5.52 -11.02
CA ILE A 9 1.63 6.20 -10.19
C ILE A 9 1.84 7.71 -10.21
N GLU A 10 3.08 8.17 -10.12
CA GLU A 10 3.43 9.59 -10.22
C GLU A 10 3.01 10.19 -11.56
N SER A 11 3.33 9.50 -12.66
CA SER A 11 2.94 9.92 -14.01
C SER A 11 1.41 9.96 -14.18
N MET A 12 0.70 8.95 -13.67
CA MET A 12 -0.77 8.94 -13.68
C MET A 12 -1.36 10.15 -12.97
N PHE A 13 -0.84 10.50 -11.79
CA PHE A 13 -1.31 11.65 -11.02
C PHE A 13 -1.00 12.98 -11.71
N ASN A 14 0.20 13.13 -12.27
CA ASN A 14 0.59 14.33 -13.01
C ASN A 14 -0.28 14.52 -14.26
N ASN A 15 -0.54 13.45 -15.01
CA ASN A 15 -1.43 13.48 -16.16
C ASN A 15 -2.86 13.89 -15.76
N TYR A 16 -3.36 13.37 -14.64
CA TYR A 16 -4.66 13.79 -14.10
C TYR A 16 -4.73 15.29 -13.84
N LYS A 17 -3.71 15.86 -13.18
CA LYS A 17 -3.66 17.31 -12.93
C LYS A 17 -3.70 18.10 -14.24
N CYS A 18 -2.86 17.73 -15.21
CA CYS A 18 -2.82 18.39 -16.51
C CYS A 18 -4.17 18.34 -17.23
N TYR A 19 -4.86 17.19 -17.22
CA TYR A 19 -6.16 17.05 -17.89
C TYR A 19 -7.28 17.76 -17.14
N TYR A 20 -7.26 17.72 -15.81
CA TYR A 20 -8.22 18.44 -14.98
C TYR A 20 -8.09 19.96 -15.18
N ASP A 21 -6.85 20.48 -15.15
CA ASP A 21 -6.58 21.90 -15.40
C ASP A 21 -6.95 22.30 -16.83
N PHE A 22 -6.70 21.44 -17.82
CA PHE A 22 -7.11 21.66 -19.20
C PHE A 22 -8.64 21.85 -19.31
N LEU A 23 -9.43 20.97 -18.67
CA LEU A 23 -10.89 21.06 -18.68
C LEU A 23 -11.40 22.34 -18.01
N LEU A 24 -10.80 22.70 -16.87
CA LEU A 24 -11.14 23.96 -16.18
C LEU A 24 -10.83 25.18 -17.03
N THR A 25 -9.67 25.19 -17.71
CA THR A 25 -9.26 26.33 -18.57
C THR A 25 -10.19 26.53 -19.77
N HIS A 26 -10.86 25.46 -20.21
CA HIS A 26 -11.85 25.51 -21.31
C HIS A 26 -13.29 25.70 -20.81
N ASN A 27 -13.50 26.00 -19.52
CA ASN A 27 -14.82 26.14 -18.87
C ASN A 27 -15.70 24.88 -18.90
N GLU A 28 -15.10 23.70 -19.06
CA GLU A 28 -15.80 22.40 -19.08
C GLU A 28 -15.97 21.83 -17.66
N ILE A 29 -16.61 22.61 -16.77
CA ILE A 29 -16.65 22.35 -15.32
C ILE A 29 -17.33 21.02 -14.99
N SER A 30 -18.43 20.69 -15.67
CA SER A 30 -19.13 19.41 -15.46
C SER A 30 -18.25 18.21 -15.78
N PHE A 31 -17.55 18.24 -16.92
CA PHE A 31 -16.62 17.19 -17.30
C PHE A 31 -15.42 17.10 -16.35
N ALA A 32 -14.91 18.24 -15.86
CA ALA A 32 -13.83 18.26 -14.87
C ALA A 32 -14.23 17.54 -13.57
N ASN A 33 -15.45 17.81 -13.06
CA ASN A 33 -15.96 17.18 -11.85
C ASN A 33 -16.19 15.67 -12.02
N ASP A 34 -16.79 15.27 -13.14
CA ASP A 34 -17.00 13.85 -13.46
C ASP A 34 -15.65 13.13 -13.60
N TYR A 35 -14.70 13.75 -14.31
CA TYR A 35 -13.34 13.23 -14.46
C TYR A 35 -12.65 13.06 -13.11
N LYS A 36 -12.71 14.06 -12.23
CA LYS A 36 -12.13 13.98 -10.87
C LYS A 36 -12.73 12.84 -10.05
N SER A 37 -14.05 12.70 -10.06
CA SER A 37 -14.75 11.64 -9.33
C SER A 37 -14.35 10.24 -9.81
N GLN A 38 -14.33 10.02 -11.14
CA GLN A 38 -13.93 8.74 -11.71
C GLN A 38 -12.45 8.45 -11.52
N PHE A 39 -11.59 9.46 -11.73
CA PHE A 39 -10.15 9.31 -11.60
C PHE A 39 -9.75 8.98 -10.17
N SER A 40 -10.42 9.53 -9.15
CA SER A 40 -10.14 9.21 -7.75
C SER A 40 -10.28 7.70 -7.48
N LYS A 41 -11.29 7.04 -8.05
CA LYS A 41 -11.45 5.57 -7.95
C LYS A 41 -10.34 4.81 -8.68
N VAL A 42 -9.97 5.27 -9.88
CA VAL A 42 -8.88 4.67 -10.66
C VAL A 42 -7.55 4.80 -9.92
N MET A 43 -7.28 5.96 -9.34
CA MET A 43 -6.09 6.24 -8.55
C MET A 43 -6.00 5.32 -7.33
N LEU A 44 -7.10 5.16 -6.60
CA LEU A 44 -7.19 4.24 -5.46
C LEU A 44 -6.83 2.80 -5.86
N LEU A 45 -7.41 2.31 -6.98
CA LEU A 45 -7.12 0.97 -7.48
C LEU A 45 -5.65 0.81 -7.88
N ALA A 46 -5.09 1.80 -8.57
CA ALA A 46 -3.70 1.78 -9.01
C ALA A 46 -2.74 1.74 -7.81
N CYS A 47 -2.95 2.63 -6.82
CA CYS A 47 -2.15 2.65 -5.59
C CYS A 47 -2.25 1.34 -4.81
N ALA A 48 -3.45 0.78 -4.64
CA ALA A 48 -3.63 -0.47 -3.92
C ALA A 48 -2.99 -1.67 -4.65
N SER A 49 -3.09 -1.73 -5.98
CA SER A 49 -2.44 -2.76 -6.79
C SER A 49 -0.92 -2.68 -6.73
N TYR A 50 -0.37 -1.46 -6.72
CA TYR A 50 1.06 -1.23 -6.51
C TYR A 50 1.50 -1.78 -5.15
N PHE A 51 0.77 -1.45 -4.08
CA PHE A 51 1.11 -1.89 -2.74
C PHE A 51 1.02 -3.40 -2.56
N GLU A 52 0.04 -4.05 -3.18
CA GLU A 52 -0.06 -5.51 -3.19
C GLU A 52 1.20 -6.15 -3.78
N THR A 53 1.66 -5.66 -4.93
CA THR A 53 2.90 -6.13 -5.57
C THR A 53 4.13 -5.83 -4.72
N LEU A 54 4.18 -4.64 -4.11
CA LEU A 54 5.32 -4.20 -3.33
C LEU A 54 5.47 -5.00 -2.02
N VAL A 55 4.38 -5.19 -1.28
CA VAL A 55 4.39 -5.99 -0.03
C VAL A 55 4.85 -7.41 -0.31
N VAL A 56 4.32 -8.05 -1.36
CA VAL A 56 4.76 -9.39 -1.81
C VAL A 56 6.26 -9.40 -2.05
N THR A 57 6.77 -8.44 -2.84
CA THR A 57 8.20 -8.32 -3.12
C THR A 57 9.03 -8.15 -1.84
N LYS A 58 8.58 -7.31 -0.91
CA LYS A 58 9.27 -7.06 0.36
C LYS A 58 9.27 -8.29 1.27
N ILE A 59 8.20 -9.09 1.30
CA ILE A 59 8.18 -10.36 2.04
C ILE A 59 9.24 -11.31 1.50
N HIS A 60 9.41 -11.42 0.17
CA HIS A 60 10.50 -12.21 -0.40
C HIS A 60 11.88 -11.68 0.02
N CYS A 61 12.10 -10.37 -0.01
CA CYS A 61 13.37 -9.79 0.45
C CYS A 61 13.63 -10.08 1.93
N MET A 62 12.60 -9.94 2.78
CA MET A 62 12.70 -10.23 4.21
C MET A 62 13.05 -11.70 4.45
N LEU A 63 12.33 -12.64 3.84
CA LEU A 63 12.50 -14.07 4.12
C LEU A 63 13.66 -14.73 3.36
N ASN A 64 14.24 -14.02 2.39
CA ASN A 64 15.30 -14.48 1.50
C ASN A 64 15.13 -15.95 1.02
N PRO A 65 13.97 -16.32 0.44
CA PRO A 65 13.70 -17.70 0.05
C PRO A 65 14.56 -18.16 -1.13
N SER A 66 15.36 -17.28 -1.73
CA SER A 66 16.26 -17.57 -2.86
C SER A 66 17.28 -18.68 -2.55
N GLN A 67 17.52 -18.97 -1.27
CA GLN A 67 18.38 -20.06 -0.83
C GLN A 67 17.71 -21.45 -0.93
N CYS A 68 16.39 -21.53 -1.09
CA CYS A 68 15.64 -22.79 -1.17
C CYS A 68 14.34 -22.64 -1.98
N ASN A 69 14.28 -23.26 -3.16
CA ASN A 69 13.09 -23.25 -4.02
C ASN A 69 11.84 -23.81 -3.31
N LEU A 70 12.00 -24.79 -2.40
CA LEU A 70 10.87 -25.33 -1.63
C LEU A 70 10.25 -24.27 -0.71
N THR A 71 11.09 -23.46 -0.06
CA THR A 71 10.65 -22.36 0.81
C THR A 71 10.00 -21.26 -0.01
N HIS A 72 10.58 -20.94 -1.17
CA HIS A 72 10.02 -19.99 -2.13
C HIS A 72 8.60 -20.39 -2.55
N ASP A 73 8.43 -21.59 -3.09
CA ASP A 73 7.15 -22.06 -3.61
C ASP A 73 6.11 -22.23 -2.50
N PHE A 74 6.53 -22.59 -1.29
CA PHE A 74 5.62 -22.65 -0.14
C PHE A 74 5.09 -21.26 0.25
N ILE A 75 5.97 -20.26 0.32
CA ILE A 75 5.56 -18.87 0.62
C ILE A 75 4.61 -18.36 -0.46
N ASP A 76 4.94 -18.56 -1.74
CA ASP A 76 4.10 -18.11 -2.85
C ASP A 76 2.72 -18.77 -2.84
N ASN A 77 2.68 -20.09 -2.77
CA ASN A 77 1.43 -20.81 -2.92
C ASN A 77 0.54 -20.71 -1.67
N LYS A 78 1.15 -20.62 -0.48
CA LYS A 78 0.39 -20.67 0.79
C LYS A 78 0.12 -19.30 1.39
N ALA A 79 1.09 -18.38 1.33
CA ALA A 79 1.04 -17.12 2.06
C ALA A 79 0.72 -15.91 1.17
N LEU A 80 1.04 -15.95 -0.13
CA LEU A 80 0.97 -14.76 -0.99
C LEU A 80 -0.10 -14.86 -2.08
N THR A 81 -0.13 -15.95 -2.84
CA THR A 81 -1.05 -16.12 -3.98
C THR A 81 -2.51 -16.10 -3.52
N ARG A 82 -3.26 -15.07 -3.96
CA ARG A 82 -4.66 -14.81 -3.58
C ARG A 82 -4.91 -14.61 -2.09
N GLN A 83 -3.87 -14.56 -1.25
CA GLN A 83 -3.97 -14.45 0.21
C GLN A 83 -3.56 -13.07 0.74
N TYR A 84 -3.09 -12.15 -0.12
CA TYR A 84 -2.70 -10.78 0.27
C TYR A 84 -3.73 -10.10 1.19
N HIS A 85 -5.01 -10.19 0.85
CA HIS A 85 -6.08 -9.58 1.64
C HIS A 85 -6.22 -10.14 3.06
N THR A 86 -5.66 -11.31 3.36
CA THR A 86 -5.66 -11.93 4.70
C THR A 86 -4.45 -11.55 5.55
N LEU A 87 -3.44 -10.92 4.95
CA LEU A 87 -2.23 -10.47 5.65
C LEU A 87 -2.52 -9.33 6.63
N PHE A 88 -3.56 -8.55 6.37
CA PHE A 88 -3.91 -7.36 7.13
C PHE A 88 -5.36 -7.41 7.62
N ASP A 89 -5.60 -6.86 8.81
CA ASP A 89 -6.96 -6.56 9.28
C ASP A 89 -7.36 -5.17 8.78
N TRP A 90 -7.91 -5.10 7.57
CA TRP A 90 -8.26 -3.83 6.91
C TRP A 90 -9.28 -2.97 7.67
N LYS A 91 -9.98 -3.53 8.66
CA LYS A 91 -10.90 -2.77 9.53
C LYS A 91 -10.15 -2.00 10.63
N LYS A 92 -8.87 -2.32 10.86
CA LYS A 92 -8.00 -1.63 11.81
C LYS A 92 -7.10 -0.63 11.11
N ARG A 93 -6.60 0.35 11.87
CA ARG A 93 -5.63 1.36 11.42
C ARG A 93 -4.18 1.01 11.80
N ASN A 94 -3.88 -0.27 11.97
CA ASN A 94 -2.52 -0.76 12.28
C ASN A 94 -2.24 -2.10 11.59
N ALA A 95 -0.95 -2.38 11.38
CA ALA A 95 -0.46 -3.60 10.73
C ALA A 95 -0.08 -4.71 11.73
N ASN A 96 -0.65 -4.73 12.94
CA ASN A 96 -0.24 -5.68 13.99
C ASN A 96 -0.50 -7.16 13.63
N GLN A 97 -1.55 -7.44 12.84
CA GLN A 97 -1.81 -8.78 12.30
C GLN A 97 -0.68 -9.21 11.36
N PHE A 98 -0.30 -8.33 10.43
CA PHE A 98 0.81 -8.59 9.52
C PHE A 98 2.11 -8.88 10.27
N PHE A 99 2.47 -8.05 11.25
CA PHE A 99 3.69 -8.28 12.05
C PHE A 99 3.65 -9.61 12.83
N SER A 100 2.47 -10.07 13.24
CA SER A 100 2.34 -11.33 13.98
C SER A 100 2.70 -12.57 13.17
N PHE A 101 2.62 -12.52 11.83
CA PHE A 101 3.01 -13.64 10.97
C PHE A 101 4.52 -13.91 11.00
N PHE A 102 5.35 -12.93 11.36
CA PHE A 102 6.79 -13.08 11.53
C PHE A 102 7.20 -13.44 12.96
N GLY A 103 6.22 -13.72 13.83
CA GLY A 103 6.43 -14.15 15.20
C GLY A 103 6.30 -13.04 16.25
N PRO A 104 6.18 -13.42 17.54
CA PRO A 104 5.89 -12.48 18.62
C PRO A 104 7.00 -11.45 18.85
N LYS A 105 8.28 -11.85 18.75
CA LYS A 105 9.42 -10.95 18.93
C LYS A 105 9.47 -9.84 17.87
N PHE A 106 9.25 -10.19 16.60
CA PHE A 106 9.22 -9.19 15.52
C PHE A 106 8.04 -8.23 15.69
N LYS A 107 6.88 -8.76 16.10
CA LYS A 107 5.70 -7.93 16.40
C LYS A 107 5.98 -6.93 17.52
N GLU A 108 6.59 -7.36 18.62
CA GLU A 108 6.94 -6.47 19.74
C GLU A 108 7.89 -5.37 19.29
N PHE A 109 8.96 -5.73 18.57
CA PHE A 109 9.90 -4.79 17.95
C PHE A 109 9.19 -3.74 17.08
N MET A 110 8.30 -4.17 16.18
CA MET A 110 7.57 -3.25 15.31
C MET A 110 6.62 -2.35 16.10
N ILE A 111 5.95 -2.87 17.12
CA ILE A 111 5.05 -2.06 17.97
C ILE A 111 5.83 -0.96 18.68
N GLU A 112 7.01 -1.25 19.22
CA GLU A 112 7.87 -0.25 19.86
C GLU A 112 8.33 0.81 18.85
N LYS A 113 8.77 0.37 17.66
CA LYS A 113 9.18 1.27 16.59
C LYS A 113 8.06 2.20 16.14
N VAL A 114 6.84 1.67 15.95
CA VAL A 114 5.65 2.46 15.60
C VAL A 114 5.31 3.46 16.68
N LYS A 115 5.33 3.06 17.96
CA LYS A 115 5.08 3.98 19.09
C LYS A 115 6.09 5.12 19.16
N SER A 116 7.32 4.87 18.72
CA SER A 116 8.40 5.86 18.74
C SER A 116 8.41 6.85 17.57
N SER A 117 7.58 6.64 16.53
CA SER A 117 7.51 7.54 15.36
C SER A 117 6.07 7.82 14.95
N THR A 118 5.71 9.11 15.02
CA THR A 118 4.43 9.62 14.53
C THR A 118 4.28 9.47 13.02
N GLU A 119 5.38 9.60 12.29
CA GLU A 119 5.46 9.45 10.84
C GLU A 119 5.19 8.00 10.43
N LEU A 120 5.80 7.04 11.13
CA LEU A 120 5.56 5.61 10.90
C LEU A 120 4.12 5.20 11.25
N THR A 121 3.58 5.75 12.33
CA THR A 121 2.18 5.53 12.70
C THR A 121 1.23 6.03 11.61
N LYS A 122 1.47 7.25 11.09
CA LYS A 122 0.66 7.85 10.03
C LYS A 122 0.77 7.07 8.71
N SER A 123 1.97 6.72 8.28
CA SER A 123 2.20 5.96 7.04
C SER A 123 1.53 4.59 7.06
N ILE A 124 1.58 3.87 8.19
CA ILE A 124 0.83 2.62 8.36
C ILE A 124 -0.67 2.87 8.29
N SER A 125 -1.18 3.91 8.96
CA SER A 125 -2.60 4.24 8.93
C SER A 125 -3.08 4.55 7.51
N ASP A 126 -2.34 5.35 6.75
CA ASP A 126 -2.67 5.70 5.36
C ASP A 126 -2.62 4.45 4.45
N PHE A 127 -1.63 3.56 4.64
CA PHE A 127 -1.57 2.27 3.94
C PHE A 127 -2.80 1.41 4.20
N MET A 128 -3.19 1.26 5.48
CA MET A 128 -4.34 0.46 5.89
C MET A 128 -5.65 1.04 5.33
N GLU A 129 -5.76 2.37 5.27
CA GLU A 129 -6.92 3.05 4.71
C GLU A 129 -7.04 2.85 3.20
N ILE A 130 -5.94 2.93 2.43
CA ILE A 130 -5.95 2.61 0.99
C ILE A 130 -6.47 1.19 0.74
N GLY A 131 -5.98 0.21 1.51
CA GLY A 131 -6.45 -1.17 1.38
C GLY A 131 -7.92 -1.35 1.75
N GLU A 132 -8.38 -0.71 2.83
CA GLU A 132 -9.80 -0.73 3.22
C GLU A 132 -10.70 -0.11 2.14
N LEU A 133 -10.32 1.06 1.62
CA LEU A 133 -11.06 1.75 0.57
C LEU A 133 -11.10 0.91 -0.71
N ARG A 134 -10.00 0.27 -1.10
CA ARG A 134 -9.97 -0.67 -2.24
C ARG A 134 -10.91 -1.84 -2.01
N ASN A 135 -10.97 -2.41 -0.81
CA ASN A 135 -11.91 -3.49 -0.49
C ASN A 135 -13.36 -3.01 -0.60
N LYS A 136 -13.68 -1.84 -0.06
CA LYS A 136 -15.00 -1.22 -0.21
C LYS A 136 -15.34 -1.01 -1.69
N LEU A 137 -14.41 -0.49 -2.49
CA LEU A 137 -14.63 -0.26 -3.92
C LEU A 137 -14.84 -1.57 -4.70
N ALA A 138 -14.12 -2.65 -4.35
CA ALA A 138 -14.22 -3.94 -5.02
C ALA A 138 -15.47 -4.75 -4.62
N HIS A 139 -15.96 -4.57 -3.39
CA HIS A 139 -17.15 -5.29 -2.89
C HIS A 139 -18.47 -4.54 -3.16
N ASN A 140 -18.43 -3.21 -3.24
CA ASN A 140 -19.60 -2.42 -3.63
C ASN A 140 -19.74 -2.35 -5.14
N ASN A 141 -20.90 -1.91 -5.61
CA ASN A 141 -21.08 -1.63 -7.03
C ASN A 141 -20.24 -0.40 -7.41
N TYR A 142 -19.24 -0.60 -8.26
CA TYR A 142 -18.30 0.44 -8.70
C TYR A 142 -19.00 1.69 -9.23
N ALA A 143 -20.10 1.53 -9.98
CA ALA A 143 -20.85 2.63 -10.56
C ALA A 143 -21.56 3.49 -9.51
N THR A 144 -22.02 2.89 -8.41
CA THR A 144 -22.78 3.59 -7.35
C THR A 144 -21.94 3.90 -6.12
N PHE A 145 -20.73 3.35 -6.00
CA PHE A 145 -19.84 3.63 -4.88
C PHE A 145 -19.40 5.10 -4.92
N VAL A 146 -19.60 5.82 -3.83
CA VAL A 146 -19.15 7.19 -3.67
C VAL A 146 -17.85 7.16 -2.86
N LEU A 147 -16.76 7.60 -3.48
CA LEU A 147 -15.50 7.81 -2.80
C LEU A 147 -15.44 9.27 -2.35
N GLU A 148 -15.40 9.49 -1.04
CA GLU A 148 -15.34 10.84 -0.48
C GLU A 148 -13.97 11.49 -0.70
N SER A 149 -12.91 10.67 -0.78
CA SER A 149 -11.55 11.15 -0.98
C SER A 149 -11.27 11.58 -2.42
N THR A 150 -10.54 12.69 -2.57
CA THR A 150 -10.09 13.16 -3.88
C THR A 150 -8.83 12.42 -4.35
N ALA A 151 -8.53 12.52 -5.64
CA ALA A 151 -7.31 11.98 -6.23
C ALA A 151 -6.03 12.53 -5.54
N GLU A 152 -6.03 13.80 -5.15
CA GLU A 152 -4.92 14.43 -4.42
C GLU A 152 -4.74 13.85 -3.02
N GLU A 153 -5.85 13.62 -2.30
CA GLU A 153 -5.80 13.01 -0.98
C GLU A 153 -5.31 11.56 -1.06
N ILE A 154 -5.79 10.79 -2.04
CA ILE A 154 -5.34 9.42 -2.29
C ILE A 154 -3.86 9.38 -2.64
N TYR A 155 -3.39 10.32 -3.47
CA TYR A 155 -1.99 10.42 -3.82
C TYR A 155 -1.10 10.78 -2.61
N ASN A 156 -1.54 11.72 -1.77
CA ASN A 156 -0.82 12.05 -0.54
C ASN A 156 -0.74 10.85 0.42
N LYS A 157 -1.85 10.09 0.55
CA LYS A 157 -1.86 8.84 1.32
C LYS A 157 -0.91 7.82 0.72
N PHE A 158 -0.84 7.72 -0.61
CA PHE A 158 0.10 6.84 -1.30
C PHE A 158 1.56 7.20 -0.98
N LEU A 159 1.94 8.48 -1.04
CA LEU A 159 3.30 8.90 -0.70
C LEU A 159 3.67 8.54 0.74
N ASN A 160 2.77 8.81 1.69
CA ASN A 160 2.99 8.45 3.09
C ASN A 160 3.08 6.93 3.27
N ALA A 161 2.12 6.19 2.74
CA ALA A 161 2.07 4.73 2.81
C ALA A 161 3.31 4.07 2.18
N HIS A 162 3.80 4.61 1.08
CA HIS A 162 5.01 4.12 0.42
C HIS A 162 6.22 4.17 1.34
N SER A 163 6.38 5.21 2.16
CA SER A 163 7.49 5.30 3.12
C SER A 163 7.50 4.16 4.14
N PHE A 164 6.34 3.60 4.50
CA PHE A 164 6.25 2.43 5.36
C PHE A 164 6.61 1.15 4.59
N VAL A 165 5.94 0.90 3.46
CA VAL A 165 6.08 -0.38 2.74
C VAL A 165 7.48 -0.54 2.16
N SER A 166 8.10 0.53 1.64
CA SER A 166 9.45 0.49 1.07
C SER A 166 10.54 0.17 2.09
N GLN A 167 10.27 0.35 3.40
CA GLN A 167 11.22 0.12 4.48
C GLN A 167 11.04 -1.24 5.20
N LEU A 168 10.10 -2.09 4.76
CA LEU A 168 9.80 -3.37 5.43
C LEU A 168 11.02 -4.30 5.54
N ASP A 169 11.82 -4.38 4.50
CA ASP A 169 13.08 -5.13 4.46
C ASP A 169 14.12 -4.54 5.42
N THR A 170 14.25 -3.21 5.46
CA THR A 170 15.11 -2.53 6.44
C THR A 170 14.72 -2.85 7.88
N PHE A 171 13.42 -2.87 8.20
CA PHE A 171 12.95 -3.26 9.53
C PHE A 171 13.29 -4.71 9.87
N SER A 172 13.22 -5.61 8.89
CA SER A 172 13.65 -7.00 9.07
C SER A 172 15.14 -7.10 9.36
N THR A 173 15.99 -6.34 8.65
CA THR A 173 17.43 -6.32 8.87
C THR A 173 17.77 -5.78 10.27
N GLN A 174 17.16 -4.68 10.67
CA GLN A 174 17.36 -4.09 12.01
C GLN A 174 16.94 -5.06 13.13
N PHE A 175 15.84 -5.79 12.92
CA PHE A 175 15.41 -6.81 13.87
C PHE A 175 16.44 -7.94 14.00
N ARG A 176 16.95 -8.45 12.88
CA ARG A 176 18.00 -9.48 12.84
C ARG A 176 19.28 -9.05 13.56
N GLU A 177 19.71 -7.81 13.32
CA GLU A 177 20.85 -7.20 14.01
C GLU A 177 20.62 -7.13 15.53
N GLN A 178 19.40 -6.80 15.97
CA GLN A 178 19.05 -6.73 17.39
C GLN A 178 19.08 -8.09 18.09
N ILE A 179 18.74 -9.18 17.39
CA ILE A 179 18.71 -10.54 17.96
C ILE A 179 20.00 -11.34 17.69
N GLY A 180 20.93 -10.80 16.89
CA GLY A 180 22.20 -11.45 16.56
C GLY A 180 22.11 -12.57 15.51
N GLU A 181 21.05 -12.61 14.70
CA GLU A 181 20.94 -13.53 13.57
C GLU A 181 21.54 -12.87 12.32
N GLN A 182 22.56 -13.49 11.69
CA GLN A 182 23.09 -13.09 10.37
C GLN A 182 22.33 -13.80 9.25
#